data_AF-A0AAW0FRM0-F1
#
_entry.id   AF-A0AAW0FRM0-F1
#
_cell.length_a   1.000
_cell.length_b   1.000
_cell.length_c   1.000
_cell.angle_alpha   90.00
_cell.angle_beta   90.00
_cell.angle_gamma   90.00
#
_symmetry.space_group_name_H-M   'P 1'
#
loop_
_entity.id
_entity.type
_entity.pdbx_description
1 polymer ?
#
loop_
_entity_poly.entity_id
_entity_poly.type
_entity_poly.pdbx_seq_one_letter_code
_entity_poly.pdbx_strand_id
1 'polypeptide(L)'
;MKRAVAMHWNTHAEVIERALYLHLAIDKLLSLSKYDKCGKKGLQQYKLEPLEWRILTQLEHILGAFLAATVCVSKSKVPLLHEVIPLIDSCTGILEDAIADLTNHQAVHVAAARGLNVLNKYYSKTDDSIMYHIAMIMHPRYKL
;
A
#
# COMPACT_ATOMS: atom_id res chain seq x y z
N MET A 1 -11.94 -5.72 -14.36
CA MET A 1 -10.67 -5.00 -14.10
C MET A 1 -10.99 -3.86 -13.14
N LYS A 2 -10.37 -3.81 -11.96
CA LYS A 2 -10.58 -2.69 -11.02
C LYS A 2 -9.86 -1.47 -11.58
N ARG A 3 -10.53 -0.31 -11.61
CA ARG A 3 -9.94 0.94 -12.09
C ARG A 3 -9.27 1.63 -10.90
N ALA A 4 -8.01 2.05 -11.08
CA ALA A 4 -7.38 2.94 -10.10
C ALA A 4 -8.13 4.28 -10.09
N VAL A 5 -8.61 4.69 -8.93
CA VAL A 5 -9.35 5.95 -8.73
C VAL A 5 -8.54 6.79 -7.75
N ALA A 6 -8.09 7.95 -8.20
CA ALA A 6 -7.22 8.84 -7.40
C ALA A 6 -7.83 9.23 -6.03
N MET A 7 -9.16 9.28 -5.93
CA MET A 7 -9.89 9.61 -4.70
C MET A 7 -10.13 8.41 -3.77
N HIS A 8 -9.81 7.18 -4.19
CA HIS A 8 -9.96 5.99 -3.37
C HIS A 8 -8.62 5.28 -3.24
N TRP A 9 -7.86 5.67 -2.21
CA TRP A 9 -6.44 5.35 -2.04
C TRP A 9 -6.15 3.84 -2.04
N ASN A 10 -7.11 3.03 -1.60
CA ASN A 10 -7.03 1.57 -1.60
C ASN A 10 -7.00 0.94 -3.01
N THR A 11 -7.50 1.65 -4.03
CA THR A 11 -7.59 1.08 -5.39
C THR A 11 -6.23 0.77 -6.00
N HIS A 12 -5.20 1.54 -5.67
CA HIS A 12 -3.86 1.30 -6.18
C HIS A 12 -3.26 -0.01 -5.63
N ALA A 13 -3.46 -0.30 -4.34
CA ALA A 13 -3.04 -1.55 -3.73
C ALA A 13 -3.72 -2.76 -4.40
N GLU A 14 -5.04 -2.70 -4.56
CA GLU A 14 -5.82 -3.78 -5.18
C GLU A 14 -5.49 -3.98 -6.68
N VAL A 15 -5.14 -2.90 -7.39
CA VAL A 15 -4.73 -2.98 -8.80
C VAL A 15 -3.35 -3.63 -8.92
N ILE A 16 -2.42 -3.29 -8.04
CA ILE A 16 -1.07 -3.89 -8.02
C ILE A 16 -1.16 -5.38 -7.69
N GLU A 17 -1.89 -5.75 -6.63
CA GLU A 17 -2.15 -7.14 -6.26
C GLU A 17 -2.72 -7.93 -7.46
N ARG A 18 -3.70 -7.36 -8.15
CA ARG A 18 -4.30 -8.01 -9.32
C ARG A 18 -3.37 -8.09 -10.52
N ALA A 19 -2.52 -7.09 -10.73
CA ALA A 19 -1.53 -7.08 -11.80
C ALA A 19 -0.48 -8.17 -11.57
N LEU A 20 0.00 -8.34 -10.33
CA LEU A 20 0.92 -9.40 -9.95
C LEU A 20 0.28 -10.78 -10.12
N TYR A 21 -0.98 -10.96 -9.69
CA TYR A 21 -1.72 -12.22 -9.91
C TYR A 21 -1.85 -12.58 -11.40
N LEU A 22 -2.01 -11.56 -12.27
CA LEU A 22 -2.18 -11.74 -13.72
C LEU A 22 -0.88 -11.60 -14.51
N HIS A 23 0.29 -11.57 -13.87
CA HIS A 23 1.58 -11.31 -14.50
C HIS A 23 1.78 -12.08 -15.82
N LEU A 24 1.66 -13.41 -15.77
CA LEU A 24 1.83 -14.29 -16.94
C LEU A 24 0.79 -14.03 -18.05
N ALA A 25 -0.44 -13.70 -17.66
CA ALA A 25 -1.52 -13.41 -18.61
C ALA A 25 -1.31 -12.05 -19.29
N ILE A 26 -0.83 -11.05 -18.54
CA ILE A 26 -0.49 -9.71 -19.05
C ILE A 26 0.69 -9.83 -20.02
N ASP A 27 1.77 -10.50 -19.63
CA ASP A 27 2.94 -10.70 -20.50
C ASP A 27 2.57 -11.42 -21.80
N LYS A 28 1.78 -12.49 -21.69
CA LYS A 28 1.30 -13.23 -22.86
C LYS A 28 0.44 -12.33 -23.75
N LEU A 29 -0.48 -11.56 -23.18
CA LEU A 29 -1.35 -10.66 -23.94
C LEU A 29 -0.55 -9.57 -24.67
N LEU A 30 0.42 -8.98 -23.98
CA LEU A 30 1.28 -7.94 -24.54
C LEU A 30 2.19 -8.49 -25.64
N SER A 31 2.62 -9.75 -25.55
CA SER A 31 3.44 -10.43 -26.57
C SER A 31 2.70 -10.84 -27.86
N LEU A 32 1.37 -10.73 -27.92
CA LEU A 32 0.60 -11.16 -29.10
C LEU A 32 0.77 -10.17 -30.26
N SER A 33 1.32 -10.65 -31.39
CA SER A 33 1.49 -9.88 -32.63
C SER A 33 0.20 -9.31 -33.21
N LYS A 34 -0.97 -9.83 -32.80
CA LYS A 34 -2.30 -9.33 -33.16
C LYS A 34 -2.52 -7.86 -32.76
N TYR A 35 -1.85 -7.41 -31.70
CA TYR A 35 -1.96 -6.04 -31.17
C TYR A 35 -0.82 -5.12 -31.60
N ASP A 36 0.07 -5.61 -32.45
CA ASP A 36 1.23 -4.90 -32.99
C ASP A 36 0.95 -4.47 -34.44
N LYS A 37 -0.18 -3.78 -34.66
CA LYS A 37 -0.56 -3.32 -36.00
C LYS A 37 0.20 -2.04 -36.35
N CYS A 38 0.91 -2.10 -37.47
CA CYS A 38 1.59 -0.99 -38.15
C CYS A 38 0.67 0.25 -38.20
N GLY A 39 1.02 1.30 -37.43
CA GLY A 39 0.37 2.61 -37.46
C GLY A 39 -0.47 3.01 -36.23
N LYS A 40 -0.81 2.10 -35.30
CA LYS A 40 -1.38 2.47 -33.98
C LYS A 40 -0.39 2.03 -32.90
N LYS A 41 -0.17 2.88 -31.89
CA LYS A 41 0.72 2.55 -30.76
C LYS A 41 0.32 1.20 -30.16
N GLY A 42 1.11 0.16 -30.44
CA GLY A 42 0.82 -1.21 -30.03
C GLY A 42 0.83 -1.34 -28.51
N LEU A 43 0.20 -2.40 -27.99
CA LEU A 43 0.16 -2.63 -26.55
C LEU A 43 1.54 -2.93 -25.93
N GLN A 44 2.52 -3.31 -26.77
CA GLN A 44 3.91 -3.60 -26.38
C GLN A 44 4.58 -2.45 -25.61
N GLN A 45 4.23 -1.19 -25.88
CA GLN A 45 4.81 -0.03 -25.17
C GLN A 45 4.45 0.00 -23.67
N TYR A 46 3.42 -0.75 -23.26
CA TYR A 46 2.99 -0.86 -21.87
C TYR A 46 3.52 -2.12 -21.19
N LYS A 47 4.45 -2.83 -21.86
CA LYS A 47 5.12 -3.98 -21.28
C LYS A 47 6.07 -3.51 -20.21
N LEU A 48 5.80 -3.96 -19.00
CA LEU A 48 6.63 -3.68 -17.84
C LEU A 48 7.93 -4.49 -17.93
N GLU A 49 9.03 -3.86 -17.58
CA GLU A 49 10.33 -4.50 -17.47
C GLU A 49 10.41 -5.38 -16.22
N PRO A 50 11.29 -6.40 -16.19
CA PRO A 50 11.48 -7.24 -15.00
C PRO A 50 11.80 -6.44 -13.73
N LEU A 51 12.50 -5.31 -13.88
CA LEU A 51 12.79 -4.40 -12.77
C LEU A 51 11.52 -3.74 -12.23
N GLU A 52 10.62 -3.30 -13.11
CA GLU A 52 9.35 -2.66 -12.72
C GLU A 52 8.44 -3.66 -12.00
N TRP A 53 8.40 -4.91 -12.45
CA TRP A 53 7.70 -5.99 -11.74
C TRP A 53 8.26 -6.23 -10.33
N ARG A 54 9.59 -6.20 -10.16
CA ARG A 54 10.22 -6.30 -8.85
C ARG A 54 9.81 -5.14 -7.93
N ILE A 55 9.79 -3.92 -8.44
CA ILE A 55 9.35 -2.74 -7.69
C ILE A 55 7.88 -2.88 -7.27
N LEU A 56 7.01 -3.36 -8.17
CA LEU A 56 5.60 -3.59 -7.87
C LEU A 56 5.41 -4.63 -6.76
N THR A 57 6.18 -5.72 -6.76
CA THR A 57 6.15 -6.72 -5.68
C THR A 57 6.59 -6.13 -4.35
N GLN A 58 7.65 -5.31 -4.34
CA GLN A 58 8.12 -4.63 -3.12
C GLN A 58 7.07 -3.64 -2.58
N LEU A 59 6.40 -2.91 -3.47
CA LEU A 59 5.34 -1.98 -3.09
C LEU A 59 4.06 -2.69 -2.62
N GLU A 60 3.73 -3.85 -3.17
CA GLU A 60 2.55 -4.63 -2.78
C GLU A 60 2.59 -5.01 -1.31
N HIS A 61 3.75 -5.42 -0.80
CA HIS A 61 3.92 -5.77 0.61
C HIS A 61 3.59 -4.57 1.53
N ILE A 62 4.13 -3.40 1.21
CA ILE A 62 3.90 -2.17 1.98
C ILE A 62 2.42 -1.77 1.88
N LEU A 63 1.89 -1.65 0.65
CA LEU A 63 0.52 -1.19 0.41
C LEU A 63 -0.54 -2.16 0.93
N GLY A 64 -0.26 -3.46 0.96
CA GLY A 64 -1.14 -4.49 1.51
C GLY A 64 -1.43 -4.27 2.99
N ALA A 65 -0.42 -3.85 3.77
CA ALA A 65 -0.60 -3.52 5.17
C ALA A 65 -1.48 -2.28 5.39
N PHE A 66 -1.25 -1.23 4.60
CA PHE A 66 -2.11 -0.02 4.63
C PHE A 66 -3.54 -0.33 4.21
N LEU A 67 -3.73 -1.21 3.22
CA LEU A 67 -5.04 -1.67 2.80
C LEU A 67 -5.73 -2.42 3.94
N ALA A 68 -5.04 -3.34 4.61
CA ALA A 68 -5.59 -4.09 5.74
C ALA A 68 -6.00 -3.16 6.89
N ALA A 69 -5.13 -2.21 7.27
CA ALA A 69 -5.42 -1.22 8.30
C ALA A 69 -6.66 -0.38 7.95
N THR A 70 -6.73 0.12 6.72
CA THR A 70 -7.86 0.95 6.25
C THR A 70 -9.15 0.14 6.18
N VAL A 71 -9.09 -1.11 5.75
CA VAL A 71 -10.25 -2.02 5.71
C VAL A 71 -10.76 -2.31 7.13
N CYS A 72 -9.86 -2.50 8.10
CA CYS A 72 -10.23 -2.70 9.50
C CYS A 72 -11.04 -1.51 10.04
N VAL A 73 -10.50 -0.30 9.89
CA VAL A 73 -11.13 0.92 10.43
C VAL A 73 -12.43 1.26 9.68
N SER A 74 -12.49 1.03 8.36
CA SER A 74 -13.65 1.41 7.54
C SER A 74 -14.85 0.47 7.65
N LYS A 75 -14.64 -0.83 7.89
CA LYS A 75 -15.73 -1.83 7.98
C LYS A 75 -16.28 -2.01 9.38
N SER A 76 -15.61 -1.44 10.38
CA SER A 76 -16.02 -1.63 11.76
C SER A 76 -17.35 -0.96 12.06
N LYS A 77 -18.25 -1.73 12.68
CA LYS A 77 -19.50 -1.21 13.25
C LYS A 77 -19.30 -0.59 14.64
N VAL A 78 -18.10 -0.73 15.21
CA VAL A 78 -17.74 -0.26 16.56
C VAL A 78 -16.63 0.79 16.47
N PRO A 79 -16.61 1.78 17.37
CA PRO A 79 -15.55 2.78 17.40
C PRO A 79 -14.21 2.14 17.78
N LEU A 80 -13.31 1.97 16.82
CA LEU A 80 -11.97 1.37 16.98
C LEU A 80 -10.93 2.40 17.43
N LEU A 81 -11.30 3.33 18.31
CA LEU A 81 -10.41 4.42 18.71
C LEU A 81 -9.12 3.90 19.38
N HIS A 82 -9.24 2.82 20.16
CA HIS A 82 -8.13 2.15 20.81
C HIS A 82 -7.19 1.43 19.83
N GLU A 83 -7.63 1.13 18.61
CA GLU A 83 -6.78 0.46 17.60
C GLU A 83 -6.04 1.45 16.70
N VAL A 84 -6.42 2.73 16.69
CA VAL A 84 -5.83 3.72 15.77
C VAL A 84 -4.32 3.88 15.99
N ILE A 85 -3.86 4.08 17.23
CA ILE A 85 -2.43 4.22 17.54
C ILE A 85 -1.67 2.91 17.20
N PRO A 86 -2.09 1.72 17.66
CA PRO A 86 -1.45 0.47 17.29
C PRO A 86 -1.41 0.19 15.77
N LEU A 87 -2.44 0.59 15.03
CA LEU A 87 -2.46 0.45 13.57
C LEU A 87 -1.46 1.39 12.91
N ILE A 88 -1.34 2.64 13.39
CA ILE A 88 -0.34 3.57 12.90
C ILE A 88 1.06 3.04 13.22
N ASP A 89 1.32 2.58 14.44
CA ASP A 89 2.62 2.01 14.84
C ASP A 89 3.02 0.81 13.98
N SER A 90 2.07 -0.09 13.71
CA SER A 90 2.27 -1.23 12.81
C SER A 90 2.63 -0.79 11.38
N CYS A 91 1.93 0.22 10.84
CA CYS A 91 2.26 0.78 9.53
C CYS A 91 3.63 1.48 9.52
N THR A 92 3.99 2.16 10.62
CA THR A 92 5.29 2.81 10.81
C THR A 92 6.41 1.79 10.76
N GLY A 93 6.30 0.69 11.52
CA GLY A 93 7.31 -0.38 11.52
C GLY A 93 7.53 -0.98 10.13
N ILE A 94 6.47 -1.21 9.36
CA ILE A 94 6.58 -1.74 7.99
C ILE A 94 7.32 -0.75 7.05
N LEU A 95 7.10 0.55 7.21
CA LEU A 95 7.82 1.55 6.45
C LEU A 95 9.29 1.65 6.87
N GLU A 96 9.58 1.56 8.17
CA GLU A 96 10.95 1.55 8.70
C GLU A 96 11.73 0.31 8.22
N ASP A 97 11.10 -0.87 8.25
CA ASP A 97 11.66 -2.11 7.71
C ASP A 97 11.95 -1.98 6.21
N ALA A 98 11.01 -1.40 5.45
CA ALA A 98 11.20 -1.16 4.02
C ALA A 98 12.34 -0.16 3.72
N ILE A 99 12.56 0.82 4.60
CA ILE A 99 13.68 1.77 4.50
C ILE A 99 15.00 1.10 4.85
N ALA A 100 15.03 0.20 5.84
CA ALA A 100 16.23 -0.49 6.30
C ALA A 100 16.68 -1.62 5.36
N ASP A 101 15.76 -2.23 4.63
CA ASP A 101 16.05 -3.34 3.71
C ASP A 101 16.78 -2.88 2.44
N LEU A 102 18.11 -3.09 2.42
CA LEU A 102 19.01 -2.76 1.29
C LEU A 102 18.70 -3.53 -0.01
N THR A 103 17.85 -4.55 0.03
CA THR A 103 17.44 -5.29 -1.17
C THR A 103 16.31 -4.59 -1.94
N ASN A 104 15.70 -3.56 -1.33
CA ASN A 104 14.68 -2.73 -1.95
C ASN A 104 15.25 -1.81 -3.01
N HIS A 105 14.44 -1.54 -4.03
CA HIS A 105 14.82 -0.56 -5.04
C HIS A 105 14.85 0.84 -4.42
N GLN A 106 15.74 1.71 -4.88
CA GLN A 106 15.87 3.09 -4.37
C GLN A 106 14.54 3.86 -4.39
N ALA A 107 13.71 3.63 -5.41
CA ALA A 107 12.38 4.24 -5.49
C ALA A 107 11.47 3.82 -4.32
N VAL A 108 11.57 2.57 -3.86
CA VAL A 108 10.80 2.03 -2.73
C VAL A 108 11.29 2.67 -1.43
N HIS A 109 12.60 2.81 -1.22
CA HIS A 109 13.14 3.53 -0.06
C HIS A 109 12.63 4.96 0.01
N VAL A 110 12.70 5.70 -1.10
CA VAL A 110 12.22 7.10 -1.17
C VAL A 110 10.72 7.17 -0.94
N ALA A 111 9.94 6.24 -1.51
CA ALA A 111 8.50 6.17 -1.30
C ALA A 111 8.16 5.86 0.17
N ALA A 112 8.85 4.91 0.79
CA ALA A 112 8.65 4.53 2.19
C ALA A 112 9.00 5.69 3.14
N ALA A 113 10.13 6.37 2.93
CA ALA A 113 10.50 7.55 3.72
C ALA A 113 9.47 8.70 3.60
N ARG A 114 8.92 8.91 2.40
CA ARG A 114 7.82 9.87 2.21
C ARG A 114 6.54 9.43 2.91
N GLY A 115 6.20 8.15 2.80
CA GLY A 115 5.07 7.54 3.51
C GLY A 115 5.17 7.74 5.01
N LEU A 116 6.36 7.53 5.57
CA LEU A 116 6.64 7.69 7.01
C LEU A 116 6.44 9.13 7.47
N ASN A 117 6.93 10.11 6.71
CA ASN A 117 6.69 11.52 7.01
C ASN A 117 5.21 11.90 7.01
N VAL A 118 4.43 11.35 6.07
CA VAL A 118 2.98 11.56 6.03
C VAL A 118 2.32 10.89 7.24
N LEU A 119 2.72 9.67 7.57
CA LEU A 119 2.16 8.91 8.69
C LEU A 119 2.45 9.60 10.04
N ASN A 120 3.67 10.09 10.25
CA ASN A 120 4.07 10.87 11.43
C ASN A 120 3.22 12.14 11.60
N LYS A 121 2.84 12.80 10.50
CA LYS A 121 1.91 13.94 10.54
C LYS A 121 0.51 13.55 11.01
N TYR A 122 0.05 12.33 10.72
CA TYR A 122 -1.23 11.83 11.22
C TYR A 122 -1.11 11.32 12.66
N TYR A 123 0.01 10.72 13.02
CA TYR A 123 0.33 10.35 14.39
C TYR A 123 0.30 11.57 15.32
N SER A 124 0.93 12.69 14.93
CA SER A 124 0.90 13.90 15.75
C SER A 124 -0.52 14.43 16.02
N LYS A 125 -1.50 14.07 15.20
CA LYS A 125 -2.91 14.43 15.41
C LYS A 125 -3.63 13.54 16.41
N THR A 126 -3.13 12.35 16.71
CA THR A 126 -3.69 11.54 17.80
C THR A 126 -3.41 12.16 19.16
N ASP A 127 -2.36 12.98 19.26
CA ASP A 127 -2.01 13.72 20.48
C ASP A 127 -2.92 14.95 20.70
N ASP A 128 -3.57 15.45 19.65
CA ASP A 128 -4.54 16.56 19.75
C ASP A 128 -5.78 16.18 20.57
N SER A 129 -6.03 14.88 20.79
CA SER A 129 -7.15 14.38 21.58
C SER A 129 -6.74 13.28 22.55
N ILE A 130 -6.93 13.56 23.83
CA ILE A 130 -6.70 12.58 24.92
C ILE A 130 -7.58 11.32 24.78
N MET A 131 -8.64 11.37 23.98
CA MET A 131 -9.58 10.26 23.78
C MET A 131 -8.88 9.02 23.20
N TYR A 132 -7.89 9.17 22.30
CA TYR A 132 -7.13 8.04 21.75
C TYR A 132 -6.38 7.26 22.86
N HIS A 133 -5.72 8.01 23.74
CA HIS A 133 -4.97 7.45 24.87
C HIS A 133 -5.89 6.82 25.93
N ILE A 134 -6.97 7.51 26.31
CA ILE A 134 -7.95 6.97 27.27
C ILE A 134 -8.58 5.67 26.74
N ALA A 135 -8.95 5.63 25.46
CA ALA A 135 -9.51 4.42 24.85
C ALA A 135 -8.54 3.24 24.90
N MET A 136 -7.24 3.46 24.68
CA MET A 136 -6.23 2.42 24.85
C MET A 136 -6.12 1.95 26.30
N ILE A 137 -6.01 2.88 27.27
CA ILE A 137 -5.89 2.55 28.71
C ILE A 137 -7.10 1.75 29.22
N MET A 138 -8.29 2.10 28.74
CA MET A 138 -9.54 1.40 29.11
C MET A 138 -9.67 0.02 28.47
N HIS A 139 -8.89 -0.28 27.43
CA HIS A 139 -8.99 -1.54 26.72
C HIS A 139 -8.14 -2.62 27.43
N PRO A 140 -8.74 -3.73 27.91
CA PRO A 140 -8.05 -4.73 28.73
C PRO A 140 -6.79 -5.34 28.09
N ARG A 141 -6.73 -5.40 26.75
CA ARG A 141 -5.58 -5.94 26.01
C ARG A 141 -4.30 -5.10 26.12
N TYR A 142 -4.42 -3.79 26.36
CA TYR A 142 -3.26 -2.89 26.44
C TYR A 142 -2.92 -2.51 27.89
N LYS A 143 -3.62 -3.10 28.85
CA LYS A 143 -3.35 -2.91 30.27
C LYS A 143 -2.14 -3.77 30.65
N LEU A 144 -1.05 -3.12 31.06
CA LEU A 144 0.13 -3.75 31.66
C LEU A 144 -0.23 -4.50 32.94
#